data_AF-K2G4E2-F1
#
_entry.id   AF-K2G4E2-F1
#
_cell.length_a   1.000
_cell.length_b   1.000
_cell.length_c   1.000
_cell.angle_alpha   90.00
_cell.angle_beta   90.00
_cell.angle_gamma   90.00
#
_symmetry.space_group_name_H-M   'P 1'
#
loop_
_entity.id
_entity.type
_entity.pdbx_description
1 polymer ?
#
loop_
_entity_poly.entity_id
_entity_poly.type
_entity_poly.pdbx_seq_one_letter_code
_entity_poly.pdbx_strand_id
1 'polypeptide(L)' 'MNDDGIGRATEETVRIVKANQFNEKHGAVYSLDWKTEKYTIEPTPDGIKKYLTTH' A
#
# COMPACT_ATOMS: atom_id res chain seq x y z
N MET A 1 -16.91 11.48 -15.26
CA MET A 1 -17.76 10.29 -15.47
C MET A 1 -16.89 9.08 -15.18
N ASN A 2 -17.15 8.38 -14.07
CA ASN A 2 -16.37 7.22 -13.67
C ASN A 2 -17.14 5.96 -14.11
N ASP A 3 -16.81 5.49 -15.32
CA ASP A 3 -17.08 4.19 -15.92
C ASP A 3 -18.43 3.52 -15.55
N ASP A 4 -19.46 3.74 -16.38
CA ASP A 4 -20.88 3.45 -16.12
C ASP A 4 -21.27 1.95 -16.11
N GLY A 5 -20.30 1.04 -16.11
CA GLY A 5 -20.52 -0.42 -16.08
C GLY A 5 -19.67 -1.19 -15.07
N ILE A 6 -18.70 -0.54 -14.42
CA ILE A 6 -17.77 -1.20 -13.48
C ILE A 6 -18.00 -0.61 -12.08
N GLY A 7 -18.51 -1.44 -11.18
CA GLY A 7 -18.71 -1.06 -9.78
C GLY A 7 -17.39 -0.72 -9.08
N ARG A 8 -17.43 0.28 -8.19
CA ARG A 8 -16.29 0.58 -7.31
C ARG A 8 -16.13 -0.53 -6.27
N ALA A 9 -14.90 -0.94 -6.00
CA ALA A 9 -14.60 -1.88 -4.93
C ALA A 9 -14.49 -1.14 -3.58
N THR A 10 -15.49 -1.33 -2.72
CA THR A 10 -15.50 -0.75 -1.35
C THR A 10 -14.30 -1.22 -0.54
N GLU A 11 -13.93 -2.50 -0.68
CA GLU A 11 -12.77 -3.08 0.02
C GLU A 11 -11.46 -2.40 -0.36
N GLU A 12 -11.27 -2.13 -1.65
CA GLU A 12 -10.09 -1.42 -2.16
C GLU A 12 -10.04 0.02 -1.67
N THR A 13 -11.20 0.68 -1.61
CA THR A 13 -11.31 2.04 -1.06
C THR A 13 -10.89 2.06 0.42
N VAL A 14 -11.35 1.10 1.22
CA VAL A 14 -10.95 0.96 2.63
C VAL A 14 -9.47 0.66 2.77
N ARG A 15 -8.89 -0.17 1.87
CA ARG A 15 -7.46 -0.49 1.85
C ARG A 15 -6.61 0.76 1.60
N ILE A 16 -6.97 1.57 0.61
CA ILE A 16 -6.29 2.82 0.26
C ILE A 16 -6.36 3.83 1.42
N VAL A 17 -7.53 3.99 2.05
CA VAL A 17 -7.69 4.90 3.20
C VAL A 17 -6.82 4.49 4.39
N LYS A 18 -6.80 3.19 4.73
CA LYS A 18 -5.93 2.66 5.80
C LYS A 18 -4.45 2.83 5.47
N ALA A 19 -4.08 2.63 4.22
CA ALA A 19 -2.73 2.86 3.74
C ALA A 19 -2.36 4.36 3.87
N ASN A 20 -3.21 5.31 3.49
CA ASN A 20 -2.87 6.72 3.70
C ASN A 20 -2.69 7.06 5.19
N GLN A 21 -3.59 6.60 6.06
CA GLN A 21 -3.50 6.85 7.51
C GLN A 21 -2.24 6.27 8.17
N PHE A 22 -1.74 5.13 7.70
CA PHE A 22 -0.50 4.53 8.21
C PHE A 22 0.74 5.27 7.67
N ASN A 23 0.69 5.79 6.44
CA ASN A 23 1.82 6.51 5.83
C ASN A 23 2.03 7.83 6.55
N GLU A 24 0.95 8.56 6.83
CA GLU A 24 0.99 9.80 7.62
C GLU A 24 1.59 9.59 9.02
N LYS A 25 1.42 8.40 9.62
CA LYS A 25 1.93 8.09 10.96
C LYS A 25 3.37 7.57 10.98
N HIS A 26 3.80 6.84 9.95
CA HIS A 26 5.05 6.08 9.97
C HIS A 26 6.05 6.47 8.86
N GLY A 27 5.64 7.26 7.86
CA GLY A 27 6.50 7.67 6.74
C GLY A 27 7.00 6.53 5.85
N ALA A 28 6.38 5.35 5.92
CA ALA A 28 6.77 4.15 5.17
C ALA A 28 5.95 4.00 3.88
N VAL A 29 6.55 3.41 2.85
CA VAL A 29 5.91 3.18 1.54
C VAL A 29 5.43 1.74 1.43
N TYR A 30 4.31 1.53 0.75
CA TYR A 30 3.64 0.23 0.68
C TYR A 30 4.22 -0.69 -0.39
N SER A 31 4.23 -1.99 -0.06
CA SER A 31 4.39 -3.06 -1.02
C SER A 31 3.14 -3.25 -1.89
N LEU A 32 3.29 -3.91 -3.04
CA LEU A 32 2.15 -4.25 -3.91
C LEU A 32 1.13 -5.08 -3.11
N ASP A 33 -0.14 -4.70 -3.18
CA ASP A 33 -1.24 -5.41 -2.50
C ASP A 33 -1.15 -5.40 -0.95
N TRP A 34 -0.62 -4.32 -0.37
CA TRP A 34 -0.45 -4.17 1.08
C TRP A 34 -1.77 -4.33 1.86
N LYS A 35 -1.71 -5.19 2.89
CA LYS A 35 -2.70 -5.35 3.97
C LYS A 35 -2.00 -5.01 5.29
N THR A 36 -2.73 -4.66 6.34
CA THR A 36 -2.17 -4.20 7.63
C THR A 36 -1.15 -5.15 8.28
N GLU A 37 -1.10 -6.41 7.87
CA GLU A 37 -0.15 -7.43 8.35
C GLU A 37 1.06 -7.65 7.42
N LYS A 38 1.09 -7.01 6.25
CA LYS A 38 2.18 -7.15 5.26
C LYS A 38 3.30 -6.16 5.55
N TYR A 39 4.52 -6.58 5.21
CA TYR A 39 5.74 -5.79 5.31
C TYR A 39 5.64 -4.47 4.56
N THR A 40 6.07 -3.40 5.23
CA THR A 40 6.26 -2.07 4.65
C THR A 40 7.65 -1.97 4.03
N ILE A 41 7.79 -1.10 3.03
CA ILE A 41 9.06 -0.83 2.36
C ILE A 41 9.57 0.50 2.93
N GLU A 42 10.79 0.48 3.48
CA GLU A 42 11.47 1.73 3.79
C GLU A 42 11.78 2.48 2.48
N PRO A 43 11.46 3.79 2.38
CA PRO A 43 11.67 4.59 1.17
C PRO A 43 13.15 4.95 0.95
N THR A 44 14.04 3.97 1.08
CA THR A 44 15.48 4.09 0.85
C THR A 44 15.91 3.07 -0.20
N PRO A 45 16.97 3.34 -0.99
CA PRO A 45 17.49 2.37 -1.96
C PRO A 45 17.83 1.02 -1.33
N ASP A 46 18.36 1.03 -0.10
CA ASP A 46 18.68 -0.19 0.64
C ASP A 46 17.44 -0.89 1.19
N GLY A 47 16.43 -0.14 1.64
CA GLY A 47 15.14 -0.66 2.06
C GLY A 47 14.41 -1.42 0.94
N ILE A 48 14.43 -0.88 -0.27
CA ILE A 48 13.87 -1.53 -1.46
C ILE A 48 14.63 -2.81 -1.80
N LYS A 49 15.98 -2.76 -1.83
CA LYS A 49 16.80 -3.96 -2.08
C LYS A 49 16.52 -5.06 -1.07
N LYS A 50 16.44 -4.73 0.22
CA LYS A 50 16.11 -5.67 1.28
C LYS A 50 14.74 -6.31 1.08
N TYR A 51 13.73 -5.52 0.74
CA TYR A 51 12.38 -6.03 0.46
C TYR A 51 12.40 -7.03 -0.71
N LEU A 52 13.01 -6.67 -1.83
CA LEU A 52 13.08 -7.49 -3.05
C LEU A 52 13.96 -8.75 -2.92
N THR A 53 14.84 -8.81 -1.93
CA THR A 53 15.72 -9.97 -1.72
C THR A 53 15.15 -10.95 -0.69
N THR A 54 14.24 -10.49 0.17
CA THR A 54 13.68 -11.28 1.28
C THR A 54 12.31 -11.89 0.94
N HIS A 55 11.62 -11.35 -0.07
CA HIS A 55 10.31 -11.79 -0.55
C HIS A 55 10.37 -12.08 -2.05
#